data_AF-A0A8H4YFL2-F1
#
_entry.id   AF-A0A8H4YFL2-F1
#
_cell.length_a   1.000
_cell.length_b   1.000
_cell.length_c   1.000
_cell.angle_alpha   90.00
_cell.angle_beta   90.00
_cell.angle_gamma   90.00
#
_symmetry.space_group_name_H-M   'P 1'
#
loop_
_entity.id
_entity.type
_entity.pdbx_description
1 polymer ?
#
loop_
_entity_poly.entity_id
_entity_poly.type
_entity_poly.pdbx_seq_one_letter_code
_entity_poly.pdbx_strand_id
1 'polypeptide(L)'
;MAAYLTNRICHPHHGIPVSRPETPAPAKTEKCSHPIVNKAAKGVPFFTPEQDPPPGLAIQPSDGRPVPRLFQPLKIRNVTMQNRIW
;
A
#
# COMPACT_ATOMS: atom_id res chain seq x y z
N MET A 1 -12.62 -34.46 -12.89
CA MET A 1 -11.55 -33.44 -12.85
C MET A 1 -11.87 -32.27 -13.80
N ALA A 2 -12.82 -31.39 -13.45
CA ALA A 2 -13.19 -30.24 -14.31
C ALA A 2 -13.51 -28.95 -13.54
N ALA A 3 -13.55 -28.98 -12.20
CA ALA A 3 -14.08 -27.87 -11.40
C ALA A 3 -13.11 -26.69 -11.19
N TYR A 4 -11.86 -26.78 -11.68
CA TYR A 4 -10.81 -25.78 -11.44
C TYR A 4 -10.45 -24.91 -12.65
N LEU A 5 -11.13 -25.06 -13.79
CA LEU A 5 -10.68 -24.46 -15.06
C LEU A 5 -11.47 -23.24 -15.58
N THR A 6 -12.58 -22.83 -14.99
CA THR A 6 -13.54 -21.99 -15.76
C THR A 6 -13.92 -20.62 -15.22
N ASN A 7 -13.35 -20.11 -14.12
CA ASN A 7 -13.55 -18.70 -13.78
C ASN A 7 -12.26 -18.02 -13.36
N ARG A 8 -11.58 -17.42 -14.35
CA ARG A 8 -10.58 -16.39 -14.06
C ARG A 8 -11.32 -15.12 -13.65
N ILE A 9 -11.19 -14.75 -12.39
CA ILE A 9 -11.97 -13.66 -11.80
C ILE A 9 -11.35 -12.32 -12.18
N CYS A 10 -12.07 -11.53 -12.99
CA CYS A 10 -11.84 -10.09 -13.08
C CYS A 10 -12.49 -9.45 -11.85
N HIS A 11 -11.69 -9.03 -10.86
CA HIS A 11 -12.21 -8.27 -9.72
C HIS A 11 -12.24 -6.79 -10.14
N PRO A 12 -13.31 -6.02 -9.85
CA PRO A 12 -13.44 -4.63 -10.30
C PRO A 12 -12.30 -3.72 -9.82
N HIS A 13 -11.62 -4.12 -8.75
CA HIS A 13 -10.49 -3.39 -8.18
C HIS A 13 -9.10 -3.92 -8.62
N HIS A 14 -9.02 -5.16 -9.09
CA HIS A 14 -7.76 -5.73 -9.55
C HIS A 14 -7.87 -5.80 -11.06
N GLY A 15 -7.33 -4.80 -11.77
CA GLY A 15 -7.27 -4.79 -13.24
C GLY A 15 -6.47 -5.96 -13.86
N ILE A 16 -6.26 -7.05 -13.13
CA ILE A 16 -5.54 -8.26 -13.50
C ILE A 16 -6.30 -9.48 -12.91
N PRO A 17 -6.55 -10.54 -13.68
CA PRO A 17 -7.08 -11.80 -13.17
C PRO A 17 -6.08 -12.47 -12.22
N VAL A 18 -6.51 -12.80 -11.00
CA VAL A 18 -5.64 -13.52 -10.05
C VAL A 18 -5.64 -15.02 -10.33
N SER A 19 -4.47 -15.66 -10.21
CA SER A 19 -4.27 -17.10 -10.42
C SER A 19 -4.54 -17.97 -9.19
N ARG A 20 -4.91 -17.35 -8.06
CA ARG A 20 -5.06 -18.03 -6.77
C ARG A 20 -6.53 -18.39 -6.46
N PRO A 21 -6.77 -19.47 -5.68
CA PRO A 21 -8.09 -19.78 -5.14
C PRO A 21 -8.71 -18.61 -4.37
N GLU A 22 -10.03 -18.52 -4.34
CA GLU A 22 -10.74 -17.44 -3.64
C GLU A 22 -10.41 -17.42 -2.14
N THR A 23 -10.25 -16.20 -1.61
CA THR A 23 -10.33 -15.96 -0.17
C THR A 23 -11.77 -16.28 0.28
N PRO A 24 -12.00 -16.89 1.46
CA PRO A 24 -13.36 -17.16 1.95
C PRO A 24 -14.28 -15.94 1.80
N ALA A 25 -15.52 -16.18 1.34
CA ALA A 25 -16.52 -15.15 1.06
C ALA A 25 -16.63 -14.03 2.12
N PRO A 26 -16.63 -14.29 3.45
CA PRO A 26 -16.71 -13.21 4.44
C PRO A 26 -15.53 -12.24 4.37
N ALA A 27 -14.30 -12.75 4.27
CA ALA A 27 -13.09 -11.94 4.17
C ALA A 27 -12.99 -11.20 2.82
N LYS A 28 -13.63 -11.70 1.76
CA LYS A 28 -13.76 -11.02 0.46
C LYS A 28 -14.70 -9.82 0.57
N THR A 29 -15.87 -9.98 1.19
CA THR A 29 -16.86 -8.91 1.34
C THR A 29 -16.32 -7.76 2.21
N GLU A 30 -15.62 -8.09 3.30
CA GLU A 30 -14.96 -7.08 4.14
C GLU A 30 -13.91 -6.28 3.34
N LYS A 31 -13.03 -6.98 2.62
CA LYS A 31 -11.98 -6.35 1.81
C LYS A 31 -12.52 -5.51 0.64
N CYS A 32 -13.59 -5.97 -0.01
CA CYS A 32 -14.17 -5.34 -1.20
C CYS A 32 -15.32 -4.37 -0.89
N SER A 33 -15.54 -4.05 0.39
CA SER A 33 -16.61 -3.14 0.83
C SER A 33 -16.45 -1.71 0.32
N HIS A 34 -15.22 -1.28 0.02
CA HIS A 34 -14.91 0.09 -0.40
C HIS A 34 -13.93 0.12 -1.59
N PRO A 35 -14.04 1.13 -2.48
CA PRO A 35 -13.08 1.32 -3.57
C PRO A 35 -11.71 1.75 -3.04
N ILE A 36 -10.60 1.30 -3.64
CA ILE A 36 -9.28 1.85 -3.29
C ILE A 36 -9.13 3.21 -3.97
N VAL A 37 -8.87 4.22 -3.15
CA VAL A 37 -8.74 5.60 -3.60
C VAL A 37 -7.34 5.81 -4.16
N ASN A 38 -7.25 6.08 -5.47
CA ASN A 38 -6.00 6.49 -6.12
C ASN A 38 -5.90 8.01 -6.15
N LYS A 39 -5.49 8.60 -5.03
CA LYS A 39 -5.41 10.06 -4.87
C LYS A 39 -4.18 10.62 -5.59
N ALA A 40 -4.33 11.73 -6.32
CA ALA A 40 -3.23 12.39 -7.01
C ALA A 40 -2.33 13.17 -6.03
N ALA A 41 -1.02 13.20 -6.28
CA ALA A 41 -0.09 14.01 -5.53
C ALA A 41 -0.36 15.50 -5.73
N LYS A 42 -0.23 16.26 -4.64
CA LYS A 42 -0.51 17.71 -4.62
C LYS A 42 0.59 18.49 -5.34
N GLY A 43 0.20 19.49 -6.14
CA GLY A 43 1.15 20.43 -6.76
C GLY A 43 1.93 19.91 -7.98
N VAL A 44 1.58 18.74 -8.52
CA VAL A 44 2.21 18.16 -9.71
C VAL A 44 1.31 18.41 -10.93
N PRO A 45 1.84 18.87 -12.09
CA PRO A 45 1.03 19.18 -13.28
C PRO A 45 0.58 17.93 -14.05
N PHE A 46 0.97 16.73 -13.60
CA PHE A 46 0.58 15.45 -14.17
C PHE A 46 0.22 14.47 -13.04
N PHE A 47 -0.54 13.43 -13.40
CA PHE A 47 -0.96 12.44 -12.43
C PHE A 47 0.22 11.59 -11.95
N THR A 48 0.46 11.61 -10.65
CA THR A 48 1.24 10.61 -9.92
C THR A 48 0.51 10.29 -8.62
N PRO A 49 0.47 9.02 -8.15
CA PRO A 49 -0.18 8.69 -6.88
C PRO A 49 0.46 9.41 -5.69
N GLU A 50 -0.39 9.92 -4.78
CA GLU A 50 0.05 10.54 -3.52
C GLU A 50 0.80 9.51 -2.66
N GLN A 51 1.93 9.93 -2.10
CA GLN A 51 2.75 9.11 -1.20
C GLN A 51 2.45 9.51 0.25
N ASP A 52 1.26 9.12 0.74
CA ASP A 52 0.81 9.34 2.12
C ASP A 52 0.39 8.00 2.75
N PRO A 53 1.09 7.52 3.79
CA PRO A 53 2.24 8.14 4.43
C PRO A 53 3.51 8.13 3.54
N PRO A 54 4.49 9.00 3.82
CA PRO A 54 5.76 8.96 3.14
C PRO A 54 6.42 7.58 3.23
N PRO A 55 7.13 7.13 2.17
CA PRO A 55 7.77 5.83 2.17
C PRO A 55 8.81 5.73 3.30
N GLY A 56 8.77 4.61 4.03
CA GLY A 56 9.67 4.35 5.14
C GLY A 56 9.42 5.21 6.38
N LEU A 57 8.27 5.88 6.49
CA LEU A 57 7.83 6.46 7.76
C LEU A 57 7.69 5.37 8.83
N ALA A 58 8.29 5.59 9.99
CA ALA A 58 8.17 4.65 11.10
C ALA A 58 6.74 4.61 11.65
N ILE A 59 6.24 3.40 11.88
CA ILE A 59 5.05 3.21 12.72
C ILE A 59 5.52 3.26 14.18
N GLN A 60 4.86 4.09 14.99
CA GLN A 60 5.17 4.19 16.41
C GLN A 60 4.87 2.86 17.10
N PRO A 61 5.83 2.24 17.81
CA PRO A 61 5.58 1.00 18.52
C PRO A 61 4.47 1.17 19.57
N SER A 62 3.55 0.22 19.63
CA SER A 62 2.50 0.17 20.67
C SER A 62 3.07 0.16 22.08
N ASP A 63 4.25 -0.44 22.24
CA ASP A 63 4.87 -0.71 23.54
C ASP A 63 5.70 0.49 24.04
N GLY A 64 5.54 1.67 23.43
CA GLY A 64 6.21 2.91 23.84
C GLY A 64 7.72 2.97 23.59
N ARG A 65 8.29 1.95 22.94
CA ARG A 65 9.72 1.94 22.60
C ARG A 65 10.05 3.06 21.61
N PRO A 66 11.23 3.69 21.71
CA PRO A 66 11.63 4.72 20.78
C PRO A 66 11.80 4.14 19.38
N VAL A 67 11.39 4.92 18.37
CA VAL A 67 11.62 4.58 16.97
C VAL A 67 13.13 4.48 16.71
N PRO A 68 13.64 3.38 16.10
CA PRO A 68 15.05 3.25 15.78
C PRO A 68 15.55 4.40 14.90
N ARG A 69 16.78 4.85 15.14
CA ARG A 69 17.42 5.95 14.39
C ARG A 69 17.39 5.77 12.87
N LEU A 70 17.40 4.52 12.41
CA LEU A 70 17.31 4.16 10.99
C LEU A 70 16.05 4.74 10.31
N PHE A 71 14.94 4.83 11.06
CA PHE A 71 13.65 5.35 10.57
C PHE A 71 13.35 6.77 11.05
N GLN A 72 14.36 7.50 11.53
CA GLN A 72 14.23 8.91 11.89
C GLN A 72 14.78 9.79 10.76
N PRO A 73 14.20 10.98 10.53
CA PRO A 73 14.67 11.89 9.50
C PRO A 73 16.15 12.27 9.66
N LEU A 74 16.83 12.47 8.52
CA LEU A 74 18.21 12.91 8.45
C LEU A 74 18.33 14.09 7.49
N LYS A 75 18.85 15.21 8.00
CA LYS A 75 19.17 16.37 7.18
C LYS A 75 20.65 16.35 6.79
N ILE A 76 20.93 16.28 5.50
CA ILE A 76 22.28 16.42 4.93
C ILE A 76 22.28 17.66 4.06
N ARG A 77 22.99 18.70 4.50
CA ARG A 77 23.01 20.02 3.86
C ARG A 77 21.57 20.57 3.67
N ASN A 78 21.13 20.70 2.43
CA ASN A 78 19.83 21.26 2.05
C ASN A 78 18.77 20.18 1.77
N VAL A 79 19.08 18.90 2.01
CA VAL A 79 18.16 17.78 1.75
C VAL A 79 17.75 17.12 3.07
N THR A 80 16.45 16.95 3.27
CA THR A 80 15.89 16.18 4.39
C THR A 80 15.35 14.85 3.88
N MET A 81 15.97 13.76 4.32
CA MET A 81 15.52 12.40 4.06
C MET A 81 14.59 11.95 5.19
N GLN A 82 13.49 11.27 4.87
CA GLN A 82 12.50 10.83 5.87
C GLN A 82 13.01 9.67 6.73
N ASN A 83 13.91 8.86 6.19
CA ASN A 83 14.60 7.76 6.86
C ASN A 83 16.04 7.67 6.34
N ARG A 84 16.84 6.76 6.90
CA ARG A 84 18.27 6.61 6.57
C ARG A 84 18.54 5.39 5.67
N ILE A 85 17.59 5.02 4.82
CA ILE A 85 17.66 3.89 3.87
C ILE A 85 17.71 4.49 2.46
N TRP A 86 18.83 4.31 1.76
CA TRP A 86 19.05 4.81 0.40
C TRP A 86 20.11 3.96 -0.31
#